data_AF-A0A9J5YM54-F1
#
_entry.id   AF-A0A9J5YM54-F1
#
_cell.length_a   1.000
_cell.length_b   1.000
_cell.length_c   1.000
_cell.angle_alpha   90.00
_cell.angle_beta   90.00
_cell.angle_gamma   90.00
#
_symmetry.space_group_name_H-M   'P 1'
#
loop_
_entity.id
_entity.type
_entity.pdbx_description
1 polymer ?
#
loop_
_entity_poly.entity_id
_entity_poly.type
_entity_poly.pdbx_seq_one_letter_code
_entity_poly.pdbx_strand_id
1 'polypeptide(L)'
;MKNLRNTSSDPDIFALLDRKKCFSVVAAAVKEVVPDSIVDLKDPEICVLVEVLPLSGVPDRTAIVGVSVLPRALVTTKPRLCIKALVSDTKETNKKKR
;
A
#
# COMPACT_ATOMS: atom_id res chain seq x y z
N MET A 1 3.22 33.56 19.78
CA MET A 1 4.46 33.73 18.98
C MET A 1 4.17 33.30 17.56
N LYS A 2 4.52 34.15 16.59
CA LYS A 2 4.24 34.01 15.16
C LYS A 2 5.09 32.89 14.54
N ASN A 3 4.46 31.85 14.02
CA ASN A 3 5.15 30.80 13.26
C ASN A 3 5.54 31.38 11.89
N LEU A 4 6.85 31.53 11.67
CA LEU A 4 7.43 31.97 10.42
C LEU A 4 7.36 30.81 9.43
N ARG A 5 6.71 31.06 8.30
CA ARG A 5 6.41 30.11 7.23
C ARG A 5 7.71 29.60 6.63
N ASN A 6 7.95 28.29 6.70
CA ASN A 6 8.91 27.64 5.81
C ASN A 6 8.32 27.67 4.41
N THR A 7 8.86 28.53 3.56
CA THR A 7 8.66 28.49 2.11
C THR A 7 9.51 27.36 1.54
N SER A 8 9.11 26.11 1.75
CA SER A 8 9.43 25.06 0.81
C SER A 8 8.33 25.09 -0.25
N SER A 9 8.69 25.43 -1.48
CA SER A 9 7.86 25.09 -2.63
C SER A 9 7.79 23.56 -2.68
N ASP A 10 6.86 23.00 -1.90
CA ASP A 10 6.61 21.57 -1.92
C ASP A 10 6.27 21.22 -3.36
N PRO A 11 7.02 20.31 -4.02
CA PRO A 11 6.62 19.84 -5.32
C PRO A 11 5.19 19.34 -5.18
N ASP A 12 4.31 19.83 -6.06
CA ASP A 12 2.89 19.48 -6.03
C ASP A 12 2.77 17.96 -5.89
N ILE A 13 2.38 17.48 -4.71
CA ILE A 13 2.37 16.05 -4.37
C ILE A 13 1.41 15.32 -5.33
N PHE A 14 0.42 16.05 -5.85
CA PHE A 14 -0.49 15.58 -6.89
C PHE A 14 0.21 15.37 -8.25
N ALA A 15 1.33 16.03 -8.53
CA ALA A 15 2.14 15.78 -9.72
C ALA A 15 2.86 14.42 -9.67
N LEU A 16 3.07 13.83 -8.48
CA LEU A 16 3.57 12.45 -8.32
C LEU A 16 2.48 11.40 -8.56
N LEU A 17 1.21 11.79 -8.55
CA LEU A 17 0.08 10.91 -8.90
C LEU A 17 -0.03 10.67 -10.41
N ASP A 18 0.71 11.41 -11.23
CA ASP A 18 0.80 11.09 -12.65
C ASP A 18 1.42 9.69 -12.82
N ARG A 19 0.66 8.81 -13.45
CA ARG A 19 1.03 7.39 -13.62
C ARG A 19 2.40 7.22 -14.28
N LYS A 20 2.74 8.05 -15.28
CA LYS A 20 4.01 7.94 -16.00
C LYS A 20 5.18 8.38 -15.13
N LYS A 21 5.02 9.47 -14.38
CA LYS A 21 6.02 9.92 -13.39
C LYS A 21 6.22 8.88 -12.29
N CYS A 22 5.14 8.30 -11.76
CA CYS A 22 5.21 7.24 -10.77
C CYS A 22 6.02 6.04 -11.30
N PHE A 23 5.74 5.56 -12.52
CA PHE A 23 6.52 4.49 -13.14
C PHE A 23 8.01 4.85 -13.27
N SER A 24 8.33 6.07 -13.70
CA SER A 24 9.72 6.50 -13.83
C SER A 24 10.45 6.51 -12.48
N VAL A 25 9.82 7.02 -11.42
CA VAL A 25 10.42 7.12 -10.09
C VAL A 25 10.61 5.73 -9.48
N VAL A 26 9.59 4.88 -9.53
CA VAL A 26 9.66 3.51 -9.00
C VAL A 26 10.71 2.69 -9.76
N ALA A 27 10.74 2.77 -11.09
CA ALA A 27 11.72 2.06 -11.90
C ALA A 27 13.15 2.51 -11.59
N ALA A 28 13.38 3.82 -11.43
CA ALA A 28 14.68 4.35 -11.06
C ALA A 28 15.13 3.82 -9.68
N ALA A 29 14.24 3.88 -8.68
CA ALA A 29 14.55 3.38 -7.34
C ALA A 29 14.86 1.87 -7.32
N VAL A 30 14.13 1.06 -8.10
CA VAL A 30 14.41 -0.38 -8.22
C VAL A 30 15.77 -0.61 -8.90
N LYS A 31 16.10 0.20 -9.92
CA LYS A 31 17.35 0.07 -10.67
C LYS A 31 18.59 0.45 -9.86
N GLU A 32 18.47 1.32 -8.86
CA GLU A 32 19.54 1.62 -7.92
C GLU A 32 19.91 0.40 -7.05
N VAL A 33 18.92 -0.45 -6.72
CA VAL A 33 19.12 -1.66 -5.91
C VAL A 33 19.48 -2.87 -6.79
N VAL A 34 18.87 -2.98 -7.97
CA VAL A 34 19.08 -4.07 -8.93
C VAL A 34 19.38 -3.47 -10.31
N PRO A 35 20.67 -3.21 -10.64
CA PRO A 35 21.07 -2.49 -11.85
C PRO A 35 20.61 -3.10 -13.16
N ASP A 36 20.55 -4.44 -13.22
CA ASP A 36 20.16 -5.19 -14.41
C ASP A 36 18.63 -5.35 -14.56
N SER A 37 17.86 -4.69 -13.70
CA SER A 37 16.39 -4.74 -13.77
C SER A 37 15.84 -4.01 -14.99
N ILE A 38 14.75 -4.56 -15.52
CA ILE A 38 13.95 -4.02 -16.62
C ILE A 38 12.49 -3.88 -16.19
N VAL A 39 11.81 -2.87 -16.72
CA VAL A 39 10.38 -2.68 -16.47
C VAL A 39 9.59 -3.50 -17.48
N ASP A 40 8.92 -4.55 -17.01
CA ASP A 40 7.97 -5.35 -17.79
C ASP A 40 6.55 -5.13 -17.25
N LEU A 41 5.65 -4.62 -18.10
CA LEU A 41 4.24 -4.39 -17.77
C LEU A 41 3.31 -5.53 -18.21
N LYS A 42 3.84 -6.52 -18.94
CA LYS A 42 3.10 -7.66 -19.46
C LYS A 42 3.35 -8.90 -18.60
N ASP A 43 4.60 -9.16 -18.25
CA ASP A 43 4.97 -10.36 -17.48
C ASP A 43 6.00 -10.14 -16.36
N PRO A 44 5.70 -9.27 -15.38
CA PRO A 44 6.63 -8.92 -14.31
C PRO A 44 6.95 -10.10 -13.38
N GLU A 45 8.22 -10.26 -13.01
CA GLU A 45 8.67 -11.16 -11.94
C GLU A 45 8.29 -10.63 -10.54
N ILE A 46 8.38 -9.31 -10.39
CA ILE A 46 8.06 -8.57 -9.17
C ILE A 46 7.19 -7.37 -9.58
N CYS A 47 6.08 -7.17 -8.88
CA CYS A 47 5.24 -5.98 -9.03
C CYS A 47 5.41 -5.06 -7.84
N VAL A 48 5.59 -3.77 -8.13
CA VAL A 48 5.53 -2.71 -7.13
C VAL A 48 4.19 -2.00 -7.28
N LEU A 49 3.33 -2.13 -6.28
CA LEU A 49 2.04 -1.43 -6.22
C LEU A 49 2.20 -0.20 -5.34
N VAL A 50 1.75 0.93 -5.86
CA VAL A 50 1.73 2.22 -5.17
C VAL A 50 0.28 2.67 -5.09
N GLU A 51 -0.26 2.76 -3.89
CA GLU A 51 -1.65 3.11 -3.64
C GLU A 51 -1.75 4.35 -2.74
N VAL A 52 -2.65 5.28 -3.08
CA VAL A 52 -2.95 6.41 -2.21
C VAL A 52 -4.06 6.00 -1.25
N LEU A 53 -3.80 6.09 0.05
CA LEU A 53 -4.73 5.64 1.08
C LEU A 53 -5.55 6.82 1.61
N PRO A 54 -6.89 6.80 1.48
CA PRO A 54 -7.75 7.82 2.07
C PRO A 54 -7.90 7.54 3.57
N LEU A 55 -6.99 8.06 4.37
CA LEU A 55 -6.99 7.88 5.82
C LEU A 55 -7.69 9.04 6.53
N SER A 56 -8.70 8.73 7.33
CA SER A 56 -9.40 9.72 8.16
C SER A 56 -8.49 10.26 9.26
N GLY A 57 -8.61 11.55 9.57
CA GLY A 57 -7.82 12.22 10.61
C GLY A 57 -6.41 12.65 10.18
N VAL A 58 -6.07 12.44 8.91
CA VAL A 58 -4.80 12.89 8.31
C VAL A 58 -5.02 14.26 7.66
N PRO A 59 -4.13 15.26 7.89
CA PRO A 59 -4.30 16.59 7.32
C PRO A 59 -4.44 16.57 5.78
N ASP A 60 -5.35 17.39 5.24
CA ASP A 60 -5.71 17.41 3.80
C ASP A 60 -4.55 17.68 2.83
N ARG A 61 -3.41 18.16 3.35
CA ARG A 61 -2.20 18.45 2.57
C ARG A 61 -1.15 17.35 2.64
N THR A 62 -1.44 16.24 3.30
CA THR A 62 -0.55 15.09 3.40
C THR A 62 -1.14 13.91 2.64
N ALA A 63 -0.39 13.37 1.68
CA ALA A 63 -0.74 12.13 1.00
C ALA A 63 -0.05 10.97 1.72
N ILE A 64 -0.82 9.96 2.13
CA ILE A 64 -0.28 8.70 2.61
C ILE A 64 -0.34 7.69 1.48
N VAL A 65 0.79 7.05 1.24
CA VAL A 65 0.97 6.11 0.15
C VAL A 65 1.38 4.76 0.70
N GLY A 66 0.63 3.72 0.35
CA GLY A 66 1.03 2.34 0.55
C GLY A 66 1.94 1.90 -0.59
N VAL A 67 3.06 1.26 -0.26
CA VAL A 67 3.94 0.62 -1.24
C VAL A 67 4.02 -0.86 -0.93
N SER A 68 3.61 -1.70 -1.87
CA SER A 68 3.66 -3.15 -1.75
C SER A 68 4.57 -3.73 -2.84
N VAL A 69 5.53 -4.54 -2.44
CA VAL A 69 6.40 -5.29 -3.36
C VAL A 69 5.97 -6.75 -3.34
N LEU A 70 5.41 -7.23 -4.44
CA LEU A 70 4.77 -8.53 -4.52
C LEU A 70 5.46 -9.39 -5.59
N PRO A 71 5.78 -10.66 -5.32
CA PRO A 71 6.20 -11.59 -6.36
C PRO A 71 5.03 -11.88 -7.32
N ARG A 72 5.35 -12.23 -8.57
CA ARG A 72 4.38 -12.58 -9.62
C ARG A 72 3.27 -13.54 -9.18
N ALA A 73 3.62 -14.51 -8.34
CA ALA A 73 2.68 -15.49 -7.81
C ALA A 73 1.53 -14.85 -7.01
N LEU A 74 1.78 -13.77 -6.25
CA LEU A 74 0.75 -13.09 -5.47
C LEU A 74 -0.11 -12.12 -6.28
N VAL A 75 0.42 -11.62 -7.40
CA VAL A 75 -0.27 -10.64 -8.26
C VAL A 75 -1.30 -11.34 -9.16
N THR A 76 -1.00 -12.56 -9.57
CA THR A 76 -1.85 -13.35 -10.47
C THR A 76 -2.84 -14.25 -9.74
N THR A 77 -2.65 -14.48 -8.44
CA THR A 77 -3.64 -15.19 -7.63
C THR A 77 -4.92 -14.39 -7.48
N LYS A 78 -6.08 -15.02 -7.77
CA LYS A 78 -7.38 -14.42 -7.49
C LYS A 78 -7.46 -14.08 -5.98
N PRO A 79 -7.79 -12.84 -5.59
CA PRO A 79 -7.94 -12.52 -4.18
C PRO A 79 -9.01 -13.42 -3.57
N ARG A 80 -8.63 -14.19 -2.54
CA ARG A 80 -9.54 -15.06 -1.79
C ARG A 80 -9.65 -14.54 -0.37
N LEU A 81 -10.53 -13.56 -0.17
CA LEU A 81 -10.94 -13.15 1.17
C LEU A 81 -12.04 -14.09 1.66
N CYS A 82 -11.67 -15.09 2.46
CA CYS A 82 -12.62 -15.98 3.11
C CYS A 82 -12.83 -15.54 4.57
N ILE A 83 -13.84 -14.72 4.80
CA ILE A 83 -14.24 -14.31 6.15
C ILE A 83 -15.07 -15.45 6.75
N LYS A 84 -14.59 -16.04 7.85
CA LYS A 84 -15.38 -16.97 8.67
C LYS A 84 -15.72 -16.30 10.00
N ALA A 85 -16.98 -16.36 10.38
CA ALA A 85 -17.39 -15.99 11.72
C ALA A 85 -16.69 -16.90 12.75
N LEU A 86 -16.17 -16.32 13.82
CA LEU A 86 -15.79 -17.08 15.00
C LEU A 86 -17.07 -17.68 15.56
N VAL A 87 -17.27 -18.98 15.34
CA VAL A 87 -18.34 -19.72 16.01
C VAL A 87 -18.12 -19.51 17.51
N SER A 88 -19.07 -18.88 18.20
CA SER A 88 -19.03 -18.83 19.66
C SER A 88 -19.27 -20.25 20.15
N ASP A 89 -18.19 -20.96 20.50
CA ASP A 89 -18.24 -22.25 21.18
C ASP A 89 -18.90 -22.06 22.55
N THR A 90 -20.22 -22.00 22.55
CA THR A 90 -21.03 -22.02 23.77
C THR A 90 -21.18 -23.48 24.15
N LYS A 91 -20.07 -24.12 24.53
CA LYS A 91 -20.14 -25.32 25.35
C LYS A 91 -20.56 -24.87 26.74
N GLU A 92 -21.87 -24.73 26.93
CA GLU A 92 -22.47 -24.66 28.26
C GLU A 92 -22.04 -25.93 29.02
N THR A 93 -21.01 -25.79 29.86
CA THR A 93 -20.69 -26.77 30.88
C THR A 93 -21.89 -26.92 31.79
N ASN A 94 -22.60 -28.03 31.60
CA ASN A 94 -23.67 -28.58 32.40
C ASN A 94 -23.27 -28.57 33.90
N LYS A 95 -23.63 -27.52 34.64
CA LYS A 95 -23.54 -27.50 36.12
C LYS A 95 -24.84 -28.05 36.68
N LYS A 96 -24.82 -29.36 36.92
CA LYS A 96 -25.75 -30.09 37.79
C LYS A 96 -25.84 -29.37 39.16
N LYS A 97 -26.93 -28.66 39.43
CA LYS A 97 -27.27 -28.19 40.77
C LYS A 97 -28.05 -29.31 41.48
N ARG A 98 -27.61 -29.55 42.72
CA ARG A 98 -28.11 -30.52 43.69
C ARG A 98 -29.58 -30.29 44.02
#